data_AF-A0A9P6WQQ2-F1
#
_entry.id   AF-A0A9P6WQQ2-F1
#
_cell.length_a   1.000
_cell.length_b   1.000
_cell.length_c   1.000
_cell.angle_alpha   90.00
_cell.angle_beta   90.00
_cell.angle_gamma   90.00
#
_symmetry.space_group_name_H-M   'P 1'
#
loop_
_entity.id
_entity.type
_entity.pdbx_description
1 polymer ?
#
loop_
_entity_poly.entity_id
_entity_poly.type
_entity_poly.pdbx_seq_one_letter_code
_entity_poly.pdbx_strand_id
1 'polypeptide(L)'
;MISRATRLPFVLKTNYHPFAYHPFAYRGFHLSTKSFNSTKNNSTKESIKSESEKSSDNESNDNNNKNSFGKSVLSNTAILFIGALVGTSWASFNLCKNPPEFLFPHTSTLPLSSTLSPNYGDSNLVITELKKFLKSDQVSESKDEIDNHADSYFSTDHPTNNEKPDAVVFPETTEEVSKILKICHDHHVPIVPFTGGTSLEGHYITTRRGISLDMSRMNKILSTHKDDLDITVQAGVSWEDLRDYLQPFGFLFGPDPGPGACIGGMCGTSCSGTNAARYGTMRENVISLTAVLADGTIVKTRRRPRKTAAGYNLTQLFIGSEGTLCIVTEATLKLNVIPKYENVAVVSFPSMLDAADAVAKVVQSGVQFNAMELLDSEMMKYVNQSGNVTKKYDELPTLMFKLGGNSSKVVDSITNDIKDICVDCNCGKKNFKFASSEEEKEELWTARKVALWSTMDVGRSIYGPDAQLWTTDVAVPISKLVESLESTRKMFDQANLNATIVSHAGDGNYHTFIIYPKSDTEKVNKVVQKMVAHALELDGTVTGEHGVGIGKRDFLIEELGEVGVDVMRKIKFALDPLSLLNPDKIFKIDSEEKRSH
;
A
#
# COMPACT_ATOMS: atom_id res chain seq x y z
N MET A 1 -14.12 38.55 54.00
CA MET A 1 -14.45 37.18 54.43
C MET A 1 -13.42 36.27 53.74
N ILE A 2 -12.49 35.56 54.40
CA ILE A 2 -12.64 34.54 55.48
C ILE A 2 -13.52 33.38 54.95
N SER A 3 -13.10 32.11 54.83
CA SER A 3 -11.84 31.43 55.24
C SER A 3 -11.76 29.99 54.67
N ARG A 4 -10.53 29.48 54.40
CA ARG A 4 -10.08 28.05 54.50
C ARG A 4 -10.87 27.00 53.65
N ALA A 5 -10.37 25.80 53.35
CA ALA A 5 -9.44 24.90 54.04
C ALA A 5 -8.69 24.03 53.00
N THR A 6 -7.38 23.81 53.04
CA THR A 6 -6.52 22.94 53.89
C THR A 6 -5.83 21.89 53.01
N ARG A 7 -4.49 21.92 53.00
CA ARG A 7 -3.62 20.82 52.57
C ARG A 7 -3.60 19.74 53.65
N LEU A 8 -3.39 18.47 53.28
CA LEU A 8 -2.51 17.59 54.04
C LEU A 8 -1.78 16.61 53.07
N PRO A 9 -0.54 16.19 53.34
CA PRO A 9 0.29 15.44 52.41
C PRO A 9 0.34 13.94 52.72
N PHE A 10 0.77 13.13 51.76
CA PHE A 10 1.44 11.87 52.05
C PHE A 10 2.68 11.70 51.16
N VAL A 11 3.73 11.15 51.75
CA VAL A 11 5.10 11.13 51.23
C VAL A 11 5.68 9.73 51.39
N LEU A 12 6.44 9.29 50.38
CA LEU A 12 7.30 8.09 50.33
C LEU A 12 6.65 6.71 50.52
N LYS A 13 6.78 5.87 49.48
CA LYS A 13 7.81 4.81 49.52
C LYS A 13 8.22 4.37 48.11
N THR A 14 9.46 4.65 47.76
CA THR A 14 10.17 4.07 46.62
C THR A 14 10.56 2.63 46.93
N ASN A 15 10.10 1.67 46.12
CA ASN A 15 10.64 0.30 46.10
C ASN A 15 11.22 0.03 44.70
N TYR A 16 12.42 0.52 44.45
CA TYR A 16 13.27 -0.01 43.38
C TYR A 16 13.88 -1.32 43.87
N HIS A 17 13.51 -2.44 43.25
CA HIS A 17 14.27 -3.69 43.35
C HIS A 17 14.78 -4.05 41.95
N PRO A 18 16.10 -4.12 41.72
CA PRO A 18 16.64 -4.57 40.45
C PRO A 18 16.58 -6.10 40.40
N PHE A 19 15.85 -6.66 39.44
CA PHE A 19 15.98 -8.08 39.13
C PHE A 19 17.28 -8.30 38.36
N ALA A 20 18.15 -9.13 38.92
CA ALA A 20 19.46 -9.44 38.36
C ALA A 20 19.32 -10.23 37.05
N TYR A 21 20.16 -9.91 36.08
CA TYR A 21 20.43 -10.78 34.93
C TYR A 21 21.07 -12.08 35.42
N HIS A 22 20.51 -13.21 35.00
CA HIS A 22 21.20 -14.51 35.05
C HIS A 22 21.12 -15.15 33.66
N PRO A 23 22.26 -15.46 33.00
CA PRO A 23 22.24 -16.07 31.68
C PRO A 23 21.93 -17.56 31.81
N PHE A 24 20.82 -18.01 31.20
CA PHE A 24 20.58 -19.44 31.02
C PHE A 24 21.34 -19.98 29.82
N ALA A 25 22.19 -20.97 30.09
CA ALA A 25 23.02 -21.61 29.08
C ALA A 25 22.20 -22.45 28.09
N TYR A 26 22.68 -22.48 26.84
CA TYR A 26 22.26 -23.45 25.83
C TYR A 26 22.34 -24.88 26.37
N ARG A 27 21.23 -25.64 26.26
CA ARG A 27 21.23 -27.11 26.28
C ARG A 27 20.49 -27.61 25.06
N GLY A 28 21.22 -28.25 24.14
CA GLY A 28 20.64 -28.88 22.96
C GLY A 28 19.80 -30.10 23.30
N PHE A 29 18.69 -30.27 22.59
CA PHE A 29 17.87 -31.47 22.68
C PHE A 29 18.46 -32.60 21.82
N HIS A 30 19.14 -33.56 22.46
CA HIS A 30 19.39 -34.87 21.88
C HIS A 30 18.22 -35.81 22.24
N LEU A 31 17.41 -36.19 21.24
CA LEU A 31 16.44 -37.27 21.38
C LEU A 31 17.10 -38.61 21.03
N SER A 32 17.40 -39.40 22.06
CA SER A 32 17.90 -40.77 21.94
C SER A 32 16.72 -41.76 21.90
N THR A 33 16.48 -42.39 20.74
CA THR A 33 15.52 -43.49 20.61
C THR A 33 16.17 -44.82 21.02
N LYS A 34 15.59 -45.49 22.03
CA LYS A 34 16.04 -46.83 22.46
C LYS A 34 15.53 -47.90 21.50
N SER A 35 16.42 -48.70 20.93
CA SER A 35 16.07 -49.94 20.23
C SER A 35 15.77 -51.06 21.22
N PHE A 36 14.69 -51.81 21.01
CA PHE A 36 14.46 -53.11 21.64
C PHE A 36 14.50 -54.22 20.60
N ASN A 37 15.49 -55.11 20.72
CA ASN A 37 15.54 -56.36 19.96
C ASN A 37 14.66 -57.41 20.65
N SER A 38 13.94 -58.23 19.87
CA SER A 38 13.52 -59.56 20.33
C SER A 38 13.55 -60.57 19.18
N THR A 39 14.47 -61.53 19.28
CA THR A 39 14.55 -62.72 18.41
C THR A 39 13.79 -63.90 19.04
N LYS A 40 13.24 -64.76 18.18
CA LYS A 40 12.43 -65.95 18.52
C LYS A 40 13.24 -67.03 19.25
N ASN A 41 12.55 -67.89 20.03
CA ASN A 41 12.53 -69.35 19.75
C ASN A 41 11.50 -70.19 20.55
N ASN A 42 10.73 -70.99 19.79
CA ASN A 42 10.15 -72.34 20.00
C ASN A 42 9.85 -72.95 21.40
N SER A 43 8.56 -73.26 21.62
CA SER A 43 8.01 -74.61 21.97
C SER A 43 6.47 -74.59 21.76
N THR A 44 5.64 -75.66 21.80
CA THR A 44 5.83 -77.12 21.94
C THR A 44 4.88 -77.90 20.96
N LYS A 45 4.07 -78.87 21.42
CA LYS A 45 2.94 -79.56 20.73
C LYS A 45 1.90 -80.01 21.78
N GLU A 46 0.61 -80.09 21.41
CA GLU A 46 -0.39 -81.13 21.78
C GLU A 46 -1.70 -80.80 21.01
N SER A 47 -2.16 -81.62 20.05
CA SER A 47 -2.93 -82.88 20.14
C SER A 47 -4.46 -82.70 20.20
N ILE A 48 -5.17 -83.19 19.18
CA ILE A 48 -6.52 -83.79 19.24
C ILE A 48 -6.69 -84.65 17.96
N LYS A 49 -7.31 -85.83 18.10
CA LYS A 49 -7.75 -86.70 17.00
C LYS A 49 -9.25 -86.53 16.76
N SER A 50 -9.70 -86.71 15.53
CA SER A 50 -10.91 -87.49 15.22
C SER A 50 -10.86 -88.01 13.78
N GLU A 51 -11.52 -89.15 13.54
CA GLU A 51 -11.49 -89.90 12.29
C GLU A 51 -12.64 -89.51 11.35
N SER A 52 -12.44 -89.70 10.04
CA SER A 52 -13.51 -90.12 9.13
C SER A 52 -12.92 -90.87 7.93
N GLU A 53 -13.67 -91.84 7.41
CA GLU A 53 -13.16 -92.90 6.54
C GLU A 53 -13.18 -92.58 5.04
N LYS A 54 -12.59 -93.51 4.28
CA LYS A 54 -12.47 -93.58 2.83
C LYS A 54 -13.78 -93.36 2.07
N SER A 55 -13.67 -92.69 0.93
CA SER A 55 -14.27 -93.15 -0.33
C SER A 55 -13.24 -92.97 -1.46
N SER A 56 -13.38 -93.73 -2.54
CA SER A 56 -12.33 -93.92 -3.54
C SER A 56 -12.67 -93.36 -4.92
N ASP A 57 -11.61 -93.24 -5.72
CA ASP A 57 -11.58 -93.29 -7.19
C ASP A 57 -11.95 -92.04 -8.03
N ASN A 58 -10.96 -91.68 -8.84
CA ASN A 58 -11.06 -91.14 -10.20
C ASN A 58 -11.76 -89.78 -10.43
N GLU A 59 -11.00 -88.69 -10.26
CA GLU A 59 -10.99 -87.61 -11.25
C GLU A 59 -9.63 -86.86 -11.29
N SER A 60 -8.62 -87.54 -11.83
CA SER A 60 -7.28 -86.97 -12.05
C SER A 60 -7.19 -86.21 -13.39
N ASN A 61 -7.14 -84.87 -13.35
CA ASN A 61 -6.01 -84.07 -13.88
C ASN A 61 -6.26 -82.55 -14.05
N ASP A 62 -7.48 -82.03 -13.89
CA ASP A 62 -7.76 -80.64 -14.31
C ASP A 62 -7.68 -79.55 -13.20
N ASN A 63 -7.49 -79.94 -11.94
CA ASN A 63 -7.46 -79.01 -10.80
C ASN A 63 -6.07 -78.54 -10.33
N ASN A 64 -4.97 -79.20 -10.73
CA ASN A 64 -3.63 -78.81 -10.30
C ASN A 64 -3.12 -77.52 -10.97
N ASN A 65 -3.56 -77.21 -12.20
CA ASN A 65 -3.18 -75.96 -12.86
C ASN A 65 -3.85 -74.72 -12.24
N LYS A 66 -5.12 -74.82 -11.80
CA LYS A 66 -5.85 -73.68 -11.20
C LYS A 66 -5.26 -73.23 -9.85
N ASN A 67 -4.88 -74.17 -8.99
CA ASN A 67 -4.27 -73.86 -7.68
C ASN A 67 -2.83 -73.32 -7.78
N SER A 68 -2.06 -73.75 -8.77
CA SER A 68 -0.73 -73.19 -9.05
C SER A 68 -0.84 -71.74 -9.54
N PHE A 69 -1.72 -71.49 -10.50
CA PHE A 69 -1.94 -70.17 -11.08
C PHE A 69 -2.38 -69.15 -10.03
N GLY A 70 -3.39 -69.49 -9.21
CA GLY A 70 -3.88 -68.61 -8.14
C GLY A 70 -2.81 -68.24 -7.10
N LYS A 71 -1.94 -69.18 -6.69
CA LYS A 71 -0.82 -68.89 -5.78
C LYS A 71 0.25 -68.00 -6.43
N SER A 72 0.56 -68.18 -7.71
CA SER A 72 1.50 -67.32 -8.43
C SER A 72 0.95 -65.89 -8.61
N VAL A 73 -0.35 -65.76 -8.89
CA VAL A 73 -1.02 -64.46 -9.02
C VAL A 73 -1.06 -63.73 -7.67
N LEU A 74 -1.42 -64.41 -6.57
CA LEU A 74 -1.37 -63.86 -5.21
C LEU A 74 0.06 -63.48 -4.77
N SER A 75 1.06 -64.28 -5.14
CA SER A 75 2.47 -63.96 -4.90
C SER A 75 2.88 -62.69 -5.65
N ASN A 76 2.57 -62.60 -6.94
CA ASN A 76 2.97 -61.48 -7.79
C ASN A 76 2.23 -60.19 -7.41
N THR A 77 0.94 -60.25 -7.05
CA THR A 77 0.21 -59.07 -6.56
C THR A 77 0.70 -58.63 -5.18
N ALA A 78 1.05 -59.55 -4.28
CA ALA A 78 1.68 -59.21 -3.00
C ALA A 78 3.05 -58.53 -3.19
N ILE A 79 3.89 -59.04 -4.11
CA ILE A 79 5.18 -58.44 -4.47
C ILE A 79 4.99 -57.04 -5.06
N LEU A 80 4.01 -56.84 -5.95
CA LEU A 80 3.68 -55.52 -6.51
C LEU A 80 3.17 -54.55 -5.43
N PHE A 81 2.33 -55.00 -4.49
CA PHE A 81 1.86 -54.18 -3.37
C PHE A 81 2.99 -53.78 -2.42
N ILE A 82 3.88 -54.70 -2.07
CA ILE A 82 5.05 -54.43 -1.22
C ILE A 82 6.02 -53.50 -1.95
N GLY A 83 6.27 -53.73 -3.24
CA GLY A 83 7.09 -52.86 -4.08
C GLY A 83 6.52 -51.44 -4.19
N ALA A 84 5.19 -51.31 -4.35
CA ALA A 84 4.51 -50.02 -4.36
C ALA A 84 4.58 -49.32 -3.00
N LEU A 85 4.36 -50.03 -1.89
CA LEU A 85 4.47 -49.46 -0.52
C LEU A 85 5.90 -49.02 -0.17
N VAL A 86 6.90 -49.82 -0.52
CA VAL A 86 8.32 -49.46 -0.31
C VAL A 86 8.71 -48.31 -1.24
N GLY A 87 8.27 -48.34 -2.49
CA GLY A 87 8.51 -47.27 -3.48
C GLY A 87 7.89 -45.94 -3.07
N THR A 88 6.62 -45.92 -2.65
CA THR A 88 5.98 -44.69 -2.15
C THR A 88 6.58 -44.23 -0.83
N SER A 89 6.88 -45.14 0.11
CA SER A 89 7.54 -44.77 1.38
C SER A 89 8.93 -44.17 1.15
N TRP A 90 9.70 -44.72 0.21
CA TRP A 90 11.03 -44.22 -0.16
C TRP A 90 10.95 -42.89 -0.92
N ALA A 91 10.00 -42.76 -1.84
CA ALA A 91 9.74 -41.49 -2.55
C ALA A 91 9.32 -40.39 -1.56
N SER A 92 8.34 -40.64 -0.70
CA SER A 92 7.90 -39.73 0.35
C SER A 92 9.03 -39.39 1.33
N PHE A 93 9.86 -40.37 1.73
CA PHE A 93 11.03 -40.10 2.56
C PHE A 93 12.05 -39.18 1.87
N ASN A 94 12.33 -39.41 0.59
CA ASN A 94 13.23 -38.53 -0.18
C ASN A 94 12.64 -37.15 -0.42
N LEU A 95 11.33 -37.02 -0.66
CA LEU A 95 10.61 -35.74 -0.73
C LEU A 95 10.62 -35.00 0.61
N CYS A 96 10.45 -35.67 1.74
CA CYS A 96 10.57 -35.03 3.05
C CYS A 96 12.02 -34.66 3.40
N LYS A 97 13.00 -35.41 2.91
CA LYS A 97 14.43 -35.17 3.16
C LYS A 97 15.02 -34.09 2.24
N ASN A 98 14.59 -34.05 0.99
CA ASN A 98 14.95 -33.06 -0.02
C ASN A 98 13.65 -32.53 -0.65
N PRO A 99 12.92 -31.63 0.03
CA PRO A 99 11.70 -31.08 -0.53
C PRO A 99 12.04 -30.29 -1.79
N PRO A 100 11.17 -30.33 -2.83
CA PRO A 100 11.34 -29.53 -4.02
C PRO A 100 11.64 -28.07 -3.71
N GLU A 101 12.62 -27.49 -4.39
CA GLU A 101 13.13 -26.14 -4.10
C GLU A 101 12.04 -25.07 -4.24
N PHE A 102 11.03 -25.28 -5.09
CA PHE A 102 9.88 -24.37 -5.20
C PHE A 102 9.00 -24.31 -3.92
N LEU A 103 9.00 -25.35 -3.09
CA LEU A 103 8.26 -25.38 -1.82
C LEU A 103 9.01 -24.68 -0.68
N PHE A 104 10.35 -24.73 -0.70
CA PHE A 104 11.21 -24.06 0.28
C PHE A 104 12.41 -23.43 -0.41
N PRO A 105 12.25 -22.32 -1.15
CA PRO A 105 13.32 -21.80 -1.98
C PRO A 105 14.41 -21.23 -1.08
N HIS A 106 15.61 -21.81 -1.18
CA HIS A 106 16.78 -21.47 -0.35
C HIS A 106 17.36 -20.08 -0.65
N THR A 107 16.89 -19.44 -1.73
CA THR A 107 17.25 -18.08 -2.16
C THR A 107 16.55 -17.01 -1.30
N SER A 108 17.25 -15.89 -1.08
CA SER A 108 16.66 -14.69 -0.43
C SER A 108 15.75 -13.87 -1.37
N THR A 109 15.74 -14.20 -2.66
CA THR A 109 14.99 -13.57 -3.75
C THR A 109 14.00 -14.57 -4.38
N LEU A 110 12.97 -14.07 -5.06
CA LEU A 110 12.05 -14.87 -5.88
C LEU A 110 11.88 -14.23 -7.28
N PRO A 111 12.65 -14.68 -8.29
CA PRO A 111 12.52 -14.22 -9.67
C PRO A 111 11.13 -14.47 -10.25
N LEU A 112 10.66 -13.58 -11.14
CA LEU A 112 9.37 -13.74 -11.83
C LEU A 112 9.31 -15.06 -12.64
N SER A 113 10.42 -15.44 -13.29
CA SER A 113 10.55 -16.71 -14.02
C SER A 113 10.49 -17.96 -13.13
N SER A 114 10.44 -17.79 -11.81
CA SER A 114 10.34 -18.87 -10.83
C SER A 114 9.00 -18.88 -10.09
N THR A 115 8.06 -18.02 -10.45
CA THR A 115 6.69 -18.11 -9.95
C THR A 115 5.85 -19.11 -10.75
N LEU A 116 4.69 -19.48 -10.22
CA LEU A 116 3.69 -20.30 -10.90
C LEU A 116 2.40 -19.48 -10.94
N SER A 117 1.66 -19.56 -12.05
CA SER A 117 0.37 -18.89 -12.18
C SER A 117 -0.59 -19.34 -11.06
N PRO A 118 -1.23 -18.41 -10.33
CA PRO A 118 -2.16 -18.77 -9.26
C PRO A 118 -3.36 -19.56 -9.79
N ASN A 119 -3.79 -20.59 -9.05
CA ASN A 119 -5.00 -21.34 -9.33
C ASN A 119 -6.14 -20.86 -8.41
N TYR A 120 -6.91 -19.89 -8.88
CA TYR A 120 -8.02 -19.31 -8.12
C TYR A 120 -9.30 -20.16 -8.19
N GLY A 121 -10.08 -20.13 -7.11
CA GLY A 121 -11.35 -20.86 -6.99
C GLY A 121 -12.58 -20.08 -7.47
N ASP A 122 -13.76 -20.63 -7.16
CA ASP A 122 -15.06 -20.03 -7.53
C ASP A 122 -15.54 -19.01 -6.49
N SER A 123 -15.56 -17.74 -6.87
CA SER A 123 -16.05 -16.62 -6.05
C SER A 123 -17.52 -16.75 -5.66
N ASN A 124 -18.35 -17.48 -6.43
CA ASN A 124 -19.77 -17.68 -6.09
C ASN A 124 -19.94 -18.51 -4.79
N LEU A 125 -19.01 -19.44 -4.51
CA LEU A 125 -18.99 -20.21 -3.27
C LEU A 125 -18.69 -19.31 -2.07
N VAL A 126 -17.68 -18.44 -2.21
CA VAL A 126 -17.32 -17.42 -1.22
C VAL A 126 -18.50 -16.48 -0.96
N ILE A 127 -19.08 -15.86 -1.99
CA ILE A 127 -20.23 -14.96 -1.87
C ILE A 127 -21.39 -15.65 -1.13
N THR A 128 -21.66 -16.92 -1.44
CA THR A 128 -22.68 -17.73 -0.76
C THR A 128 -22.35 -17.98 0.70
N GLU A 129 -21.09 -18.13 1.09
CA GLU A 129 -20.66 -18.26 2.48
C GLU A 129 -20.66 -16.95 3.25
N LEU A 130 -20.25 -15.84 2.63
CA LEU A 130 -20.29 -14.51 3.23
C LEU A 130 -21.72 -14.11 3.63
N LYS A 131 -22.69 -14.34 2.74
CA LYS A 131 -24.13 -14.11 2.98
C LYS A 131 -24.74 -14.94 4.13
N LYS A 132 -24.04 -15.94 4.69
CA LYS A 132 -24.50 -16.72 5.86
C LYS A 132 -24.25 -16.01 7.19
N PHE A 133 -23.40 -14.98 7.24
CA PHE A 133 -23.07 -14.27 8.48
C PHE A 133 -22.97 -12.76 8.38
N LEU A 134 -22.67 -12.21 7.20
CA LEU A 134 -22.80 -10.78 6.95
C LEU A 134 -24.28 -10.42 6.75
N LYS A 135 -24.64 -9.17 7.02
CA LYS A 135 -25.98 -8.65 6.74
C LYS A 135 -26.21 -8.57 5.23
N SER A 136 -27.47 -8.58 4.81
CA SER A 136 -27.85 -8.55 3.39
C SER A 136 -27.34 -7.33 2.63
N ASP A 137 -27.12 -6.21 3.32
CA ASP A 137 -26.62 -4.96 2.76
C ASP A 137 -25.08 -4.86 2.79
N GLN A 138 -24.37 -5.81 3.40
CA GLN A 138 -22.91 -5.87 3.44
C GLN A 138 -22.29 -6.66 2.27
N VAL A 139 -23.10 -7.22 1.36
CA VAL A 139 -22.64 -7.93 0.15
C VAL A 139 -23.48 -7.48 -1.05
N SER A 140 -22.86 -6.85 -2.04
CA SER A 140 -23.52 -6.40 -3.26
C SER A 140 -22.96 -7.08 -4.50
N GLU A 141 -23.85 -7.61 -5.34
CA GLU A 141 -23.58 -8.06 -6.71
C GLU A 141 -24.24 -7.11 -7.74
N SER A 142 -24.63 -5.90 -7.33
CA SER A 142 -25.26 -4.95 -8.25
C SER A 142 -24.25 -4.43 -9.26
N LYS A 143 -24.71 -4.24 -10.51
CA LYS A 143 -23.87 -3.74 -11.59
C LYS A 143 -23.23 -2.38 -11.25
N ASP A 144 -24.00 -1.48 -10.65
CA ASP A 144 -23.56 -0.13 -10.35
C ASP A 144 -22.46 -0.12 -9.26
N GLU A 145 -22.59 -0.97 -8.22
CA GLU A 145 -21.53 -1.13 -7.21
C GLU A 145 -20.28 -1.77 -7.80
N ILE A 146 -20.43 -2.82 -8.62
CA ILE A 146 -19.30 -3.48 -9.29
C ILE A 146 -18.56 -2.52 -10.23
N ASP A 147 -19.28 -1.70 -11.01
CA ASP A 147 -18.68 -0.73 -11.92
C ASP A 147 -17.97 0.41 -11.15
N ASN A 148 -18.57 0.94 -10.08
CA ASN A 148 -17.95 1.97 -9.22
C ASN A 148 -16.71 1.47 -8.47
N HIS A 149 -16.61 0.16 -8.20
CA HIS A 149 -15.47 -0.46 -7.52
C HIS A 149 -14.45 -1.10 -8.49
N ALA A 150 -14.58 -0.86 -9.80
CA ALA A 150 -13.66 -1.40 -10.81
C ALA A 150 -12.84 -0.32 -11.56
N ASP A 151 -13.35 0.90 -11.66
CA ASP A 151 -12.78 1.96 -12.51
C ASP A 151 -12.93 3.36 -11.89
N SER A 152 -12.25 4.36 -12.44
CA SER A 152 -12.59 5.78 -12.28
C SER A 152 -12.22 6.57 -13.53
N TYR A 153 -13.03 7.58 -13.86
CA TYR A 153 -12.85 8.38 -15.09
C TYR A 153 -11.54 9.20 -15.14
N PHE A 154 -10.82 9.29 -14.03
CA PHE A 154 -9.57 10.05 -13.85
C PHE A 154 -8.34 9.16 -13.63
N SER A 155 -8.51 7.84 -13.55
CA SER A 155 -7.39 6.89 -13.59
C SER A 155 -6.79 6.87 -15.00
N THR A 156 -5.48 6.67 -15.11
CA THR A 156 -4.81 6.49 -16.41
C THR A 156 -5.02 5.06 -16.93
N ASP A 157 -4.92 4.09 -16.03
CA ASP A 157 -5.25 2.70 -16.27
C ASP A 157 -6.76 2.47 -16.13
N HIS A 158 -7.33 1.70 -17.05
CA HIS A 158 -8.72 1.25 -16.99
C HIS A 158 -8.82 -0.29 -17.01
N PRO A 159 -9.89 -0.87 -16.43
CA PRO A 159 -10.15 -2.31 -16.50
C PRO A 159 -10.65 -2.71 -17.90
N THR A 160 -10.24 -3.89 -18.36
CA THR A 160 -10.93 -4.59 -19.45
C THR A 160 -12.29 -5.13 -18.97
N ASN A 161 -13.12 -5.60 -19.90
CA ASN A 161 -14.45 -6.17 -19.60
C ASN A 161 -14.44 -7.33 -18.58
N ASN A 162 -13.29 -7.97 -18.35
CA ASN A 162 -13.14 -9.09 -17.43
C ASN A 162 -12.52 -8.72 -16.07
N GLU A 163 -12.00 -7.50 -15.91
CA GLU A 163 -11.26 -7.06 -14.72
C GLU A 163 -12.15 -6.32 -13.73
N LYS A 164 -13.20 -7.03 -13.27
CA LYS A 164 -14.21 -6.52 -12.35
C LYS A 164 -14.43 -7.49 -11.19
N PRO A 165 -14.78 -7.00 -9.99
CA PRO A 165 -15.14 -7.87 -8.89
C PRO A 165 -16.46 -8.61 -9.20
N ASP A 166 -16.58 -9.82 -8.65
CA ASP A 166 -17.82 -10.61 -8.70
C ASP A 166 -18.84 -10.11 -7.66
N ALA A 167 -18.35 -9.54 -6.55
CA ALA A 167 -19.13 -8.83 -5.55
C ALA A 167 -18.29 -7.79 -4.80
N VAL A 168 -18.97 -6.78 -4.26
CA VAL A 168 -18.42 -5.81 -3.30
C VAL A 168 -18.89 -6.18 -1.90
N VAL A 169 -17.97 -6.19 -0.92
CA VAL A 169 -18.22 -6.60 0.46
C VAL A 169 -17.81 -5.50 1.43
N PHE A 170 -18.71 -5.16 2.37
CA PHE A 170 -18.58 -4.01 3.26
C PHE A 170 -18.50 -4.43 4.75
N PRO A 171 -17.32 -4.81 5.27
CA PRO A 171 -17.15 -5.14 6.69
C PRO A 171 -17.34 -3.93 7.62
N GLU A 172 -17.78 -4.19 8.86
CA GLU A 172 -17.90 -3.17 9.92
C GLU A 172 -16.90 -3.36 11.08
N THR A 173 -16.21 -4.51 11.14
CA THR A 173 -15.30 -4.91 12.23
C THR A 173 -14.04 -5.62 11.73
N THR A 174 -12.97 -5.59 12.51
CA THR A 174 -11.70 -6.31 12.21
C THR A 174 -11.94 -7.82 12.18
N GLU A 175 -12.86 -8.32 13.00
CA GLU A 175 -13.28 -9.73 13.07
C GLU A 175 -14.05 -10.17 11.82
N GLU A 176 -14.88 -9.31 11.24
CA GLU A 176 -15.52 -9.56 9.94
C GLU A 176 -14.47 -9.64 8.82
N VAL A 177 -13.52 -8.70 8.76
CA VAL A 177 -12.41 -8.72 7.79
C VAL A 177 -11.60 -10.01 7.91
N SER A 178 -11.21 -10.40 9.14
CA SER A 178 -10.53 -11.66 9.44
C SER A 178 -11.29 -12.87 8.90
N LYS A 179 -12.61 -12.92 9.12
CA LYS A 179 -13.44 -14.04 8.67
C LYS A 179 -13.66 -14.04 7.15
N ILE A 180 -13.80 -12.88 6.51
CA ILE A 180 -13.89 -12.75 5.06
C ILE A 180 -12.61 -13.26 4.41
N LEU A 181 -11.45 -12.76 4.86
CA LEU A 181 -10.14 -13.18 4.33
C LEU A 181 -9.91 -14.68 4.52
N LYS A 182 -10.28 -15.22 5.68
CA LYS A 182 -10.21 -16.67 5.92
C LYS A 182 -11.04 -17.49 4.93
N ILE A 183 -12.27 -17.07 4.63
CA ILE A 183 -13.14 -17.78 3.67
C ILE A 183 -12.56 -17.67 2.25
N CYS A 184 -12.09 -16.49 1.84
CA CYS A 184 -11.41 -16.31 0.56
C CYS A 184 -10.12 -17.13 0.46
N HIS A 185 -9.37 -17.27 1.56
CA HIS A 185 -8.18 -18.12 1.64
C HIS A 185 -8.53 -19.61 1.48
N ASP A 186 -9.50 -20.10 2.24
CA ASP A 186 -9.91 -21.52 2.20
C ASP A 186 -10.48 -21.91 0.80
N HIS A 187 -11.06 -20.97 0.06
CA HIS A 187 -11.57 -21.14 -1.32
C HIS A 187 -10.65 -20.61 -2.45
N HIS A 188 -9.46 -20.09 -2.13
CA HIS A 188 -8.49 -19.52 -3.10
C HIS A 188 -9.07 -18.39 -3.98
N VAL A 189 -9.81 -17.43 -3.41
CA VAL A 189 -10.44 -16.32 -4.14
C VAL A 189 -9.71 -15.00 -3.87
N PRO A 190 -9.32 -14.23 -4.91
CA PRO A 190 -8.70 -12.92 -4.77
C PRO A 190 -9.55 -11.89 -4.01
N ILE A 191 -8.86 -10.98 -3.33
CA ILE A 191 -9.44 -9.80 -2.68
C ILE A 191 -8.69 -8.55 -3.12
N VAL A 192 -9.43 -7.54 -3.58
CA VAL A 192 -8.92 -6.19 -3.82
C VAL A 192 -9.46 -5.25 -2.73
N PRO A 193 -8.61 -4.64 -1.89
CA PRO A 193 -9.07 -3.65 -0.92
C PRO A 193 -9.52 -2.36 -1.60
N PHE A 194 -10.63 -1.81 -1.11
CA PHE A 194 -11.16 -0.52 -1.51
C PHE A 194 -11.42 0.37 -0.29
N THR A 195 -11.36 1.69 -0.49
CA THR A 195 -11.70 2.70 0.53
C THR A 195 -12.31 3.95 -0.11
N GLY A 196 -11.50 4.96 -0.42
CA GLY A 196 -11.96 6.23 -0.99
C GLY A 196 -12.13 6.24 -2.52
N GLY A 197 -11.58 5.23 -3.22
CA GLY A 197 -11.61 5.16 -4.69
C GLY A 197 -10.79 6.24 -5.42
N THR A 198 -9.86 6.91 -4.74
CA THR A 198 -9.14 8.11 -5.25
C THR A 198 -7.74 7.85 -5.83
N SER A 199 -7.27 6.60 -5.86
CA SER A 199 -5.92 6.25 -6.34
C SER A 199 -5.80 6.33 -7.87
N LEU A 200 -4.64 6.75 -8.39
CA LEU A 200 -4.46 7.10 -9.80
C LEU A 200 -3.80 6.02 -10.69
N GLU A 201 -2.99 5.12 -10.10
CA GLU A 201 -2.20 4.12 -10.84
C GLU A 201 -2.93 2.75 -10.97
N GLY A 202 -4.27 2.74 -11.02
CA GLY A 202 -5.08 1.52 -11.18
C GLY A 202 -5.08 0.54 -9.98
N HIS A 203 -4.84 1.02 -8.75
CA HIS A 203 -4.60 0.20 -7.56
C HIS A 203 -5.74 -0.77 -7.21
N TYR A 204 -6.99 -0.40 -7.49
CA TYR A 204 -8.19 -1.20 -7.18
C TYR A 204 -8.81 -1.89 -8.41
N ILE A 205 -8.15 -1.86 -9.58
CA ILE A 205 -8.59 -2.63 -10.75
C ILE A 205 -8.51 -4.11 -10.41
N THR A 206 -9.59 -4.85 -10.65
CA THR A 206 -9.71 -6.26 -10.27
C THR A 206 -9.12 -7.16 -11.38
N THR A 207 -7.79 -7.09 -11.54
CA THR A 207 -7.00 -7.84 -12.54
C THR A 207 -7.26 -9.35 -12.55
N ARG A 208 -7.61 -9.92 -11.38
CA ARG A 208 -8.08 -11.29 -11.20
C ARG A 208 -9.46 -11.23 -10.56
N ARG A 209 -10.46 -11.89 -11.15
CA ARG A 209 -11.83 -11.95 -10.62
C ARG A 209 -11.85 -12.43 -9.16
N GLY A 210 -12.73 -11.87 -8.35
CA GLY A 210 -12.77 -12.09 -6.92
C GLY A 210 -13.63 -11.03 -6.22
N ILE A 211 -13.27 -10.68 -4.99
CA ILE A 211 -14.03 -9.78 -4.13
C ILE A 211 -13.39 -8.39 -4.07
N SER A 212 -14.16 -7.33 -4.25
CA SER A 212 -13.77 -5.99 -3.79
C SER A 212 -14.19 -5.82 -2.33
N LEU A 213 -13.25 -5.46 -1.46
CA LEU A 213 -13.46 -5.33 -0.03
C LEU A 213 -13.43 -3.86 0.36
N ASP A 214 -14.61 -3.22 0.41
CA ASP A 214 -14.74 -1.82 0.76
C ASP A 214 -14.79 -1.59 2.27
N MET A 215 -13.74 -0.97 2.79
CA MET A 215 -13.59 -0.65 4.21
C MET A 215 -14.32 0.63 4.64
N SER A 216 -15.06 1.31 3.75
CA SER A 216 -15.76 2.58 4.02
C SER A 216 -16.67 2.55 5.26
N ARG A 217 -17.26 1.39 5.58
CA ARG A 217 -18.13 1.22 6.77
C ARG A 217 -17.35 1.05 8.08
N MET A 218 -16.04 0.82 8.01
CA MET A 218 -15.13 0.90 9.15
C MET A 218 -14.63 2.34 9.34
N ASN A 219 -15.53 3.28 9.64
CA ASN A 219 -15.26 4.72 9.69
C ASN A 219 -15.32 5.35 11.09
N LYS A 220 -15.04 4.56 12.16
CA LYS A 220 -15.12 5.06 13.54
C LYS A 220 -13.77 5.57 14.05
N ILE A 221 -13.81 6.70 14.76
CA ILE A 221 -12.74 7.11 15.68
C ILE A 221 -12.87 6.26 16.95
N LEU A 222 -11.83 5.49 17.28
CA LEU A 222 -11.86 4.50 18.37
C LEU A 222 -11.36 5.09 19.70
N SER A 223 -10.33 5.95 19.68
CA SER A 223 -9.81 6.62 20.88
C SER A 223 -8.94 7.83 20.53
N THR A 224 -9.02 8.89 21.34
CA THR A 224 -8.27 10.15 21.15
C THR A 224 -7.50 10.48 22.44
N HIS A 225 -6.17 10.46 22.37
CA HIS A 225 -5.27 10.65 23.51
C HIS A 225 -4.61 12.03 23.43
N LYS A 226 -5.34 13.04 23.91
CA LYS A 226 -4.96 14.46 23.75
C LYS A 226 -3.61 14.79 24.39
N ASP A 227 -3.33 14.23 25.56
CA ASP A 227 -2.10 14.48 26.33
C ASP A 227 -0.86 13.84 25.68
N ASP A 228 -1.05 12.75 24.92
CA ASP A 228 0.01 12.02 24.20
C ASP A 228 0.14 12.44 22.73
N LEU A 229 -0.78 13.28 22.24
CA LEU A 229 -0.93 13.67 20.83
C LEU A 229 -1.00 12.44 19.90
N ASP A 230 -1.90 11.50 20.19
CA ASP A 230 -2.22 10.40 19.26
C ASP A 230 -3.71 10.08 19.23
N ILE A 231 -4.16 9.48 18.12
CA ILE A 231 -5.53 9.05 17.89
C ILE A 231 -5.52 7.66 17.26
N THR A 232 -6.49 6.80 17.57
CA THR A 232 -6.70 5.53 16.86
C THR A 232 -8.04 5.55 16.16
N VAL A 233 -8.01 5.25 14.87
CA VAL A 233 -9.13 5.33 13.94
C VAL A 233 -9.23 4.05 13.11
N GLN A 234 -10.42 3.74 12.61
CA GLN A 234 -10.61 2.67 11.63
C GLN A 234 -10.23 3.12 10.20
N ALA A 235 -10.00 2.17 9.30
CA ALA A 235 -9.46 2.40 7.96
C ALA A 235 -10.35 3.23 7.00
N GLY A 236 -11.68 3.18 7.16
CA GLY A 236 -12.65 3.92 6.36
C GLY A 236 -12.87 5.37 6.80
N VAL A 237 -12.16 5.86 7.83
CA VAL A 237 -12.22 7.29 8.22
C VAL A 237 -11.64 8.16 7.11
N SER A 238 -12.40 9.16 6.65
CA SER A 238 -11.92 10.23 5.74
C SER A 238 -10.90 11.11 6.47
N TRP A 239 -9.90 11.60 5.73
CA TRP A 239 -8.93 12.54 6.30
C TRP A 239 -9.56 13.91 6.61
N GLU A 240 -10.59 14.30 5.85
CA GLU A 240 -11.37 15.51 6.10
C GLU A 240 -12.21 15.42 7.37
N ASP A 241 -12.96 14.33 7.56
CA ASP A 241 -13.72 14.08 8.80
C ASP A 241 -12.79 14.06 10.02
N LEU A 242 -11.60 13.46 9.87
CA LEU A 242 -10.57 13.43 10.91
C LEU A 242 -10.05 14.84 11.24
N ARG A 243 -9.74 15.65 10.22
CA ARG A 243 -9.31 17.05 10.38
C ARG A 243 -10.37 17.86 11.14
N ASP A 244 -11.62 17.76 10.72
CA ASP A 244 -12.72 18.55 11.28
C ASP A 244 -13.04 18.11 12.73
N TYR A 245 -12.91 16.81 13.04
CA TYR A 245 -12.96 16.29 14.42
C TYR A 245 -11.81 16.79 15.32
N LEU A 246 -10.61 16.97 14.77
CA LEU A 246 -9.41 17.38 15.53
C LEU A 246 -9.33 18.90 15.77
N GLN A 247 -9.91 19.70 14.89
CA GLN A 247 -9.85 21.17 14.92
C GLN A 247 -10.25 21.78 16.28
N PRO A 248 -11.33 21.35 16.98
CA PRO A 248 -11.71 21.89 18.29
C PRO A 248 -10.71 21.61 19.41
N PHE A 249 -9.75 20.70 19.20
CA PHE A 249 -8.67 20.40 20.15
C PHE A 249 -7.37 21.15 19.85
N GLY A 250 -7.33 21.93 18.76
CA GLY A 250 -6.10 22.61 18.30
C GLY A 250 -5.07 21.65 17.72
N PHE A 251 -5.50 20.49 17.20
CA PHE A 251 -4.62 19.46 16.64
C PHE A 251 -4.87 19.26 15.14
N LEU A 252 -3.84 18.81 14.43
CA LEU A 252 -3.91 18.40 13.03
C LEU A 252 -3.26 17.03 12.83
N PHE A 253 -3.79 16.30 11.86
CA PHE A 253 -3.09 15.19 11.21
C PHE A 253 -2.21 15.75 10.08
N GLY A 254 -1.02 15.18 9.87
CA GLY A 254 -0.01 15.76 8.98
C GLY A 254 -0.39 15.71 7.49
N PRO A 255 -0.55 14.51 6.91
CA PRO A 255 -0.93 14.33 5.50
C PRO A 255 -2.30 14.95 5.17
N ASP A 256 -2.36 15.68 4.05
CA ASP A 256 -3.55 16.39 3.55
C ASP A 256 -3.70 16.25 2.01
N PRO A 257 -3.97 15.03 1.51
CA PRO A 257 -4.05 14.75 0.07
C PRO A 257 -5.31 15.33 -0.58
N GLY A 258 -5.56 14.96 -1.85
CA GLY A 258 -6.81 15.25 -2.54
C GLY A 258 -8.06 14.78 -1.75
N PRO A 259 -9.24 15.41 -1.98
CA PRO A 259 -10.46 15.05 -1.27
C PRO A 259 -10.89 13.59 -1.49
N GLY A 260 -11.58 13.01 -0.50
CA GLY A 260 -12.15 11.66 -0.55
C GLY A 260 -11.21 10.52 -0.14
N ALA A 261 -9.94 10.81 0.19
CA ALA A 261 -9.02 9.78 0.66
C ALA A 261 -9.33 9.33 2.11
N CYS A 262 -9.30 8.02 2.36
CA CYS A 262 -9.50 7.44 3.69
C CYS A 262 -8.21 6.79 4.22
N ILE A 263 -8.08 6.72 5.55
CA ILE A 263 -6.85 6.32 6.25
C ILE A 263 -6.29 4.96 5.79
N GLY A 264 -7.13 4.00 5.44
CA GLY A 264 -6.72 2.69 4.91
C GLY A 264 -6.00 2.80 3.57
N GLY A 265 -6.60 3.51 2.61
CA GLY A 265 -5.98 3.80 1.31
C GLY A 265 -4.69 4.61 1.46
N MET A 266 -4.71 5.63 2.34
CA MET A 266 -3.52 6.44 2.64
C MET A 266 -2.37 5.58 3.21
N CYS A 267 -2.66 4.64 4.11
CA CYS A 267 -1.66 3.66 4.58
C CYS A 267 -1.17 2.79 3.42
N GLY A 268 -2.09 2.34 2.55
CA GLY A 268 -1.79 1.53 1.37
C GLY A 268 -0.79 2.18 0.43
N THR A 269 -0.97 3.45 0.07
CA THR A 269 -0.12 4.16 -0.90
C THR A 269 1.06 4.94 -0.30
N SER A 270 1.23 4.94 1.03
CA SER A 270 2.24 5.78 1.70
C SER A 270 2.02 7.30 1.53
N CYS A 271 0.77 7.70 1.33
CA CYS A 271 0.27 9.03 0.96
C CYS A 271 0.90 10.26 1.67
N SER A 272 0.93 11.40 0.97
CA SER A 272 1.42 12.71 1.45
C SER A 272 0.40 13.87 1.32
N GLY A 273 0.55 14.78 0.36
CA GLY A 273 -0.11 16.09 0.32
C GLY A 273 0.74 17.30 0.77
N THR A 274 0.18 18.51 0.67
CA THR A 274 0.90 19.81 0.73
C THR A 274 1.67 20.07 2.04
N ASN A 275 1.28 19.42 3.13
CA ASN A 275 1.89 19.56 4.44
C ASN A 275 3.05 18.56 4.68
N ALA A 276 3.36 17.66 3.74
CA ALA A 276 4.33 16.57 3.92
C ALA A 276 5.76 17.07 4.19
N ALA A 277 6.24 18.08 3.45
CA ALA A 277 7.51 18.74 3.70
C ALA A 277 7.69 19.22 5.16
N ARG A 278 6.60 19.51 5.88
CA ARG A 278 6.64 19.91 7.30
C ARG A 278 6.42 18.76 8.29
N TYR A 279 5.43 17.90 8.05
CA TYR A 279 4.96 16.92 9.05
C TYR A 279 5.27 15.47 8.69
N GLY A 280 5.82 15.22 7.49
CA GLY A 280 6.08 13.92 6.90
C GLY A 280 4.85 13.27 6.26
N THR A 281 5.07 12.13 5.62
CA THR A 281 4.07 11.33 4.91
C THR A 281 3.28 10.43 5.89
N MET A 282 2.49 9.48 5.38
CA MET A 282 1.96 8.38 6.18
C MET A 282 3.06 7.56 6.89
N ARG A 283 4.27 7.45 6.34
CA ARG A 283 5.40 6.78 7.02
C ARG A 283 5.73 7.43 8.35
N GLU A 284 5.80 8.76 8.40
CA GLU A 284 6.17 9.51 9.61
C GLU A 284 5.00 9.68 10.59
N ASN A 285 3.76 9.62 10.09
CA ASN A 285 2.58 9.91 10.89
C ASN A 285 1.80 8.68 11.39
N VAL A 286 2.02 7.48 10.85
CA VAL A 286 1.46 6.25 11.42
C VAL A 286 2.31 5.74 12.59
N ILE A 287 1.71 5.70 13.77
CA ILE A 287 2.31 5.08 14.95
C ILE A 287 2.15 3.56 14.89
N SER A 288 0.97 3.01 14.63
CA SER A 288 0.77 1.55 14.59
C SER A 288 -0.42 1.19 13.72
N LEU A 289 -0.36 0.03 13.08
CA LEU A 289 -1.48 -0.58 12.38
C LEU A 289 -2.01 -1.81 13.14
N THR A 290 -3.33 -1.96 13.15
CA THR A 290 -4.01 -3.26 13.24
C THR A 290 -4.38 -3.65 11.81
N ALA A 291 -4.00 -4.84 11.38
CA ALA A 291 -4.20 -5.32 10.02
C ALA A 291 -4.53 -6.82 10.00
N VAL A 292 -5.05 -7.30 8.88
CA VAL A 292 -5.40 -8.70 8.64
C VAL A 292 -4.55 -9.24 7.48
N LEU A 293 -3.90 -10.37 7.70
CA LEU A 293 -3.08 -11.09 6.71
C LEU A 293 -3.96 -12.02 5.85
N ALA A 294 -3.41 -12.52 4.74
CA ALA A 294 -4.16 -13.26 3.71
C ALA A 294 -4.95 -14.46 4.23
N ASP A 295 -4.46 -15.15 5.27
CA ASP A 295 -5.09 -16.30 5.94
C ASP A 295 -6.21 -15.91 6.94
N GLY A 296 -6.47 -14.61 7.09
CA GLY A 296 -7.36 -14.05 8.10
C GLY A 296 -6.69 -13.72 9.44
N THR A 297 -5.39 -13.94 9.61
CA THR A 297 -4.68 -13.65 10.87
C THR A 297 -4.65 -12.16 11.17
N ILE A 298 -5.20 -11.76 12.33
CA ILE A 298 -5.16 -10.38 12.83
C ILE A 298 -3.79 -10.12 13.47
N VAL A 299 -3.07 -9.10 12.99
CA VAL A 299 -1.79 -8.64 13.52
C VAL A 299 -1.85 -7.19 13.97
N LYS A 300 -1.28 -6.89 15.15
CA LYS A 300 -1.02 -5.52 15.60
C LYS A 300 0.47 -5.25 15.54
N THR A 301 0.88 -4.34 14.66
CA THR A 301 2.29 -4.13 14.30
C THR A 301 3.16 -3.64 15.46
N ARG A 302 2.66 -2.78 16.36
CA ARG A 302 3.32 -2.43 17.64
C ARG A 302 2.35 -1.85 18.68
N ARG A 303 2.89 -1.32 19.78
CA ARG A 303 2.16 -0.58 20.83
C ARG A 303 2.21 0.94 20.57
N ARG A 304 1.38 1.72 21.28
CA ARG A 304 1.27 3.20 21.17
C ARG A 304 2.56 4.04 21.34
N PRO A 305 3.61 3.64 22.09
CA PRO A 305 4.78 4.51 22.26
C PRO A 305 5.46 4.89 20.93
N ARG A 306 5.65 6.20 20.70
CA ARG A 306 6.26 6.75 19.48
C ARG A 306 7.68 6.23 19.18
N LYS A 307 8.39 5.74 20.20
CA LYS A 307 9.73 5.13 20.07
C LYS A 307 9.67 3.67 20.50
N THR A 308 10.22 2.78 19.68
CA THR A 308 10.47 1.37 20.01
C THR A 308 11.62 0.83 19.17
N ALA A 309 12.33 -0.16 19.71
CA ALA A 309 13.31 -0.98 19.00
C ALA A 309 13.01 -2.49 19.18
N ALA A 310 11.77 -2.84 19.56
CA ALA A 310 11.35 -4.20 19.82
C ALA A 310 10.94 -4.92 18.52
N GLY A 311 11.86 -5.68 17.94
CA GLY A 311 11.62 -6.50 16.75
C GLY A 311 11.67 -5.71 15.43
N TYR A 312 11.20 -6.33 14.35
CA TYR A 312 11.15 -5.73 13.02
C TYR A 312 10.05 -4.67 12.90
N ASN A 313 10.28 -3.66 12.04
CA ASN A 313 9.36 -2.55 11.85
C ASN A 313 8.22 -2.90 10.87
N LEU A 314 7.33 -3.81 11.29
CA LEU A 314 6.18 -4.26 10.47
C LEU A 314 5.25 -3.11 10.06
N THR A 315 5.17 -2.03 10.85
CA THR A 315 4.40 -0.83 10.49
C THR A 315 4.88 -0.23 9.16
N GLN A 316 6.19 -0.10 8.96
CA GLN A 316 6.75 0.44 7.71
C GLN A 316 6.79 -0.55 6.55
N LEU A 317 6.70 -1.86 6.83
CA LEU A 317 6.56 -2.89 5.82
C LEU A 317 5.16 -2.87 5.18
N PHE A 318 4.13 -2.54 5.95
CA PHE A 318 2.75 -2.50 5.48
C PHE A 318 2.34 -1.14 4.89
N ILE A 319 2.98 -0.04 5.30
CA ILE A 319 2.77 1.28 4.68
C ILE A 319 3.45 1.33 3.30
N GLY A 320 2.69 1.69 2.27
CA GLY A 320 3.15 1.61 0.88
C GLY A 320 3.06 0.20 0.29
N SER A 321 2.37 -0.74 0.94
CA SER A 321 2.18 -2.10 0.41
C SER A 321 0.98 -2.25 -0.53
N GLU A 322 0.19 -1.18 -0.75
CA GLU A 322 -0.96 -1.14 -1.67
C GLU A 322 -2.00 -2.26 -1.45
N GLY A 323 -2.08 -2.75 -0.21
CA GLY A 323 -2.96 -3.86 0.15
C GLY A 323 -2.45 -5.24 -0.29
N THR A 324 -1.25 -5.34 -0.88
CA THR A 324 -0.66 -6.61 -1.34
C THR A 324 -0.16 -7.50 -0.19
N LEU A 325 0.17 -6.94 0.98
CA LEU A 325 0.69 -7.70 2.13
C LEU A 325 -0.32 -7.88 3.28
N CYS A 326 -1.28 -6.96 3.42
CA CYS A 326 -2.31 -7.00 4.46
C CYS A 326 -3.46 -6.03 4.15
N ILE A 327 -4.61 -6.26 4.78
CA ILE A 327 -5.72 -5.31 4.84
C ILE A 327 -5.63 -4.53 6.14
N VAL A 328 -5.42 -3.21 6.08
CA VAL A 328 -5.41 -2.34 7.26
C VAL A 328 -6.84 -2.15 7.76
N THR A 329 -7.08 -2.39 9.05
CA THR A 329 -8.41 -2.20 9.67
C THR A 329 -8.44 -1.04 10.66
N GLU A 330 -7.32 -0.76 11.34
CA GLU A 330 -7.16 0.36 12.26
C GLU A 330 -5.76 0.97 12.14
N ALA A 331 -5.66 2.29 12.30
CA ALA A 331 -4.40 3.01 12.43
C ALA A 331 -4.38 3.87 13.70
N THR A 332 -3.34 3.74 14.51
CA THR A 332 -2.93 4.75 15.49
C THR A 332 -2.06 5.77 14.78
N LEU A 333 -2.48 7.03 14.78
CA LEU A 333 -1.88 8.15 14.08
C LEU A 333 -1.28 9.15 15.06
N LYS A 334 -0.15 9.74 14.68
CA LYS A 334 0.50 10.87 15.35
C LYS A 334 -0.29 12.15 15.06
N LEU A 335 -0.56 12.92 16.11
CA LEU A 335 -1.09 14.27 16.01
C LEU A 335 0.02 15.31 16.17
N ASN A 336 -0.17 16.44 15.48
CA ASN A 336 0.62 17.66 15.59
C ASN A 336 -0.30 18.78 16.14
N VAL A 337 0.29 19.87 16.65
CA VAL A 337 -0.47 21.03 17.15
C VAL A 337 -0.63 22.05 16.03
N ILE A 338 -1.84 22.59 15.86
CA ILE A 338 -2.11 23.67 14.89
C ILE A 338 -1.29 24.92 15.29
N PRO A 339 -0.51 25.53 14.37
CA PRO A 339 0.18 26.77 14.67
C PRO A 339 -0.79 27.88 15.07
N LYS A 340 -0.45 28.63 16.12
CA LYS A 340 -1.33 29.71 16.62
C LYS A 340 -1.48 30.88 15.63
N TYR A 341 -0.47 31.08 14.79
CA TYR A 341 -0.45 32.08 13.72
C TYR A 341 0.00 31.38 12.45
N GLU A 342 -0.71 31.60 11.34
CA GLU A 342 -0.29 31.18 10.01
C GLU A 342 -0.50 32.33 9.04
N ASN A 343 0.38 32.47 8.05
CA ASN A 343 0.21 33.40 6.93
C ASN A 343 0.39 32.67 5.60
N VAL A 344 -0.29 33.14 4.55
CA VAL A 344 -0.12 32.66 3.17
C VAL A 344 0.60 33.72 2.35
N ALA A 345 1.60 33.28 1.59
CA ALA A 345 2.33 34.13 0.67
C ALA A 345 2.31 33.54 -0.75
N VAL A 346 2.22 34.41 -1.75
CA VAL A 346 2.27 34.07 -3.18
C VAL A 346 3.33 34.94 -3.85
N VAL A 347 4.25 34.31 -4.57
CA VAL A 347 5.48 34.93 -5.05
C VAL A 347 5.73 34.49 -6.50
N SER A 348 5.58 35.42 -7.44
CA SER A 348 5.77 35.15 -8.88
C SER A 348 7.16 35.55 -9.38
N PHE A 349 7.80 34.66 -10.13
CA PHE A 349 9.19 34.75 -10.59
C PHE A 349 9.28 34.99 -12.11
N PRO A 350 10.40 35.56 -12.62
CA PRO A 350 10.59 35.74 -14.06
C PRO A 350 10.73 34.42 -14.84
N SER A 351 11.25 33.37 -14.21
CA SER A 351 11.48 32.06 -14.82
C SER A 351 11.28 30.90 -13.83
N MET A 352 11.20 29.68 -14.37
CA MET A 352 11.09 28.45 -13.55
C MET A 352 12.39 28.19 -12.77
N LEU A 353 13.54 28.52 -13.37
CA LEU A 353 14.86 28.46 -12.76
C LEU A 353 14.91 29.33 -11.49
N ASP A 354 14.50 30.60 -11.60
CA ASP A 354 14.48 31.53 -10.46
C ASP A 354 13.61 31.01 -9.28
N ALA A 355 12.45 30.43 -9.59
CA ALA A 355 11.54 29.88 -8.58
C ALA A 355 12.11 28.61 -7.91
N ALA A 356 12.71 27.70 -8.70
CA ALA A 356 13.28 26.47 -8.19
C ALA A 356 14.62 26.69 -7.44
N ASP A 357 15.41 27.70 -7.82
CA ASP A 357 16.55 28.18 -7.03
C ASP A 357 16.12 28.74 -5.66
N ALA A 358 15.01 29.48 -5.61
CA ALA A 358 14.44 29.97 -4.36
C ALA A 358 14.01 28.82 -3.45
N VAL A 359 13.33 27.80 -4.00
CA VAL A 359 12.97 26.55 -3.30
C VAL A 359 14.21 25.89 -2.68
N ALA A 360 15.26 25.67 -3.48
CA ALA A 360 16.48 25.03 -3.01
C ALA A 360 17.15 25.82 -1.86
N LYS A 361 17.25 27.15 -1.98
CA LYS A 361 17.82 28.02 -0.93
C LYS A 361 16.95 28.08 0.33
N VAL A 362 15.62 28.13 0.21
CA VAL A 362 14.71 28.10 1.37
C VAL A 362 14.90 26.81 2.16
N VAL A 363 14.96 25.64 1.51
CA VAL A 363 15.17 24.36 2.21
C VAL A 363 16.58 24.26 2.79
N GLN A 364 17.61 24.61 2.03
CA GLN A 364 19.01 24.53 2.47
C GLN A 364 19.34 25.49 3.62
N SER A 365 18.66 26.63 3.72
CA SER A 365 18.79 27.55 4.87
C SER A 365 18.14 27.04 6.15
N GLY A 366 17.35 25.96 6.08
CA GLY A 366 16.65 25.36 7.22
C GLY A 366 15.42 26.15 7.68
N VAL A 367 14.99 27.17 6.92
CA VAL A 367 13.78 27.96 7.22
C VAL A 367 12.57 27.04 7.26
N GLN A 368 11.80 27.14 8.35
CA GLN A 368 10.66 26.27 8.61
C GLN A 368 9.39 26.87 8.01
N PHE A 369 8.75 26.15 7.10
CA PHE A 369 7.44 26.47 6.51
C PHE A 369 6.46 25.32 6.76
N ASN A 370 5.15 25.55 6.57
CA ASN A 370 4.11 24.52 6.71
C ASN A 370 3.86 23.81 5.37
N ALA A 371 3.87 24.55 4.28
CA ALA A 371 3.79 24.06 2.90
C ALA A 371 4.56 25.02 1.99
N MET A 372 5.16 24.50 0.92
CA MET A 372 5.80 25.29 -0.14
C MET A 372 5.52 24.59 -1.46
N GLU A 373 4.65 25.19 -2.26
CA GLU A 373 4.14 24.67 -3.52
C GLU A 373 4.63 25.53 -4.69
N LEU A 374 4.88 24.93 -5.84
CA LEU A 374 5.23 25.62 -7.09
C LEU A 374 4.20 25.30 -8.18
N LEU A 375 3.73 26.33 -8.89
CA LEU A 375 2.91 26.22 -10.09
C LEU A 375 3.66 26.85 -11.27
N ASP A 376 3.67 26.20 -12.43
CA ASP A 376 4.25 26.79 -13.66
C ASP A 376 3.34 27.86 -14.29
N SER A 377 3.85 28.60 -15.27
CA SER A 377 3.10 29.67 -15.95
C SER A 377 1.85 29.17 -16.66
N GLU A 378 1.91 27.98 -17.27
CA GLU A 378 0.74 27.37 -17.91
C GLU A 378 -0.31 26.95 -16.86
N MET A 379 0.10 26.44 -15.69
CA MET A 379 -0.83 26.21 -14.57
C MET A 379 -1.51 27.50 -14.12
N MET A 380 -0.76 28.58 -13.88
CA MET A 380 -1.34 29.87 -13.45
C MET A 380 -2.34 30.43 -14.49
N LYS A 381 -2.04 30.27 -15.78
CA LYS A 381 -2.93 30.58 -16.91
C LYS A 381 -4.19 29.70 -16.93
N TYR A 382 -4.08 28.41 -16.67
CA TYR A 382 -5.25 27.51 -16.62
C TYR A 382 -6.13 27.81 -15.40
N VAL A 383 -5.55 28.16 -14.25
CA VAL A 383 -6.29 28.67 -13.07
C VAL A 383 -7.10 29.91 -13.46
N ASN A 384 -6.46 30.92 -14.07
CA ASN A 384 -7.11 32.15 -14.57
C ASN A 384 -8.25 31.87 -15.56
N GLN A 385 -8.12 30.84 -16.42
CA GLN A 385 -9.10 30.51 -17.47
C GLN A 385 -10.30 29.72 -16.95
N SER A 386 -10.12 28.88 -15.93
CA SER A 386 -11.18 27.99 -15.43
C SER A 386 -12.34 28.69 -14.74
N GLY A 387 -12.15 29.93 -14.27
CA GLY A 387 -13.16 30.67 -13.51
C GLY A 387 -13.37 30.17 -12.06
N ASN A 388 -12.57 29.21 -11.60
CA ASN A 388 -12.64 28.63 -10.25
C ASN A 388 -11.96 29.50 -9.16
N VAL A 389 -11.48 30.70 -9.50
CA VAL A 389 -10.87 31.69 -8.60
C VAL A 389 -11.49 33.06 -8.82
N THR A 390 -11.54 33.91 -7.79
CA THR A 390 -12.10 35.27 -7.91
C THR A 390 -11.04 36.31 -8.28
N LYS A 391 -9.77 36.05 -7.91
CA LYS A 391 -8.61 36.88 -8.29
C LYS A 391 -7.97 36.39 -9.58
N LYS A 392 -7.46 37.34 -10.38
CA LYS A 392 -6.52 37.05 -11.47
C LYS A 392 -5.10 37.05 -10.94
N TYR A 393 -4.33 36.05 -11.36
CA TYR A 393 -2.93 35.87 -11.01
C TYR A 393 -2.03 36.23 -12.20
N ASP A 394 -0.76 36.53 -11.92
CA ASP A 394 0.24 36.72 -12.96
C ASP A 394 0.57 35.34 -13.58
N GLU A 395 0.58 35.24 -14.91
CA GLU A 395 0.81 33.98 -15.65
C GLU A 395 2.30 33.64 -15.73
N LEU A 396 2.91 33.52 -14.55
CA LEU A 396 4.34 33.33 -14.30
C LEU A 396 4.57 32.18 -13.32
N PRO A 397 5.73 31.51 -13.34
CA PRO A 397 6.11 30.54 -12.32
C PRO A 397 5.95 31.13 -10.92
N THR A 398 5.17 30.46 -10.07
CA THR A 398 4.67 31.05 -8.82
C THR A 398 4.83 30.09 -7.65
N LEU A 399 5.54 30.52 -6.61
CA LEU A 399 5.59 29.82 -5.33
C LEU A 399 4.44 30.25 -4.41
N MET A 400 3.88 29.29 -3.69
CA MET A 400 2.82 29.48 -2.71
C MET A 400 3.25 28.86 -1.38
N PHE A 401 3.26 29.66 -0.32
CA PHE A 401 3.74 29.26 1.00
C PHE A 401 2.63 29.30 2.04
N LYS A 402 2.59 28.33 2.96
CA LYS A 402 1.97 28.47 4.28
C LYS A 402 3.07 28.65 5.32
N LEU A 403 3.01 29.68 6.15
CA LEU A 403 4.04 30.05 7.13
C LEU A 403 3.45 30.05 8.54
N GLY A 404 3.62 28.94 9.27
CA GLY A 404 3.04 28.73 10.60
C GLY A 404 4.01 28.97 11.76
N GLY A 405 3.51 29.49 12.89
CA GLY A 405 4.29 29.70 14.11
C GLY A 405 3.47 29.93 15.38
N ASN A 406 4.14 29.83 16.54
CA ASN A 406 3.51 30.01 17.86
C ASN A 406 3.40 31.48 18.30
N SER A 407 4.00 32.41 17.56
CA SER A 407 3.85 33.87 17.74
C SER A 407 3.95 34.57 16.40
N SER A 408 3.28 35.73 16.26
CA SER A 408 3.37 36.53 15.02
C SER A 408 4.82 36.87 14.67
N LYS A 409 5.65 37.26 15.64
CA LYS A 409 7.08 37.57 15.44
C LYS A 409 7.89 36.44 14.79
N VAL A 410 7.53 35.18 15.04
CA VAL A 410 8.19 34.03 14.40
C VAL A 410 7.76 33.91 12.94
N VAL A 411 6.46 34.08 12.67
CA VAL A 411 5.93 34.13 11.29
C VAL A 411 6.52 35.32 10.52
N ASP A 412 6.62 36.50 11.15
CA ASP A 412 7.24 37.70 10.60
C ASP A 412 8.73 37.48 10.27
N SER A 413 9.48 36.77 11.12
CA SER A 413 10.89 36.43 10.87
C SER A 413 11.03 35.50 9.66
N ILE A 414 10.35 34.35 9.69
CA ILE A 414 10.32 33.36 8.59
C ILE A 414 9.92 34.04 7.27
N THR A 415 8.94 34.94 7.34
CA THR A 415 8.46 35.73 6.22
C THR A 415 9.55 36.63 5.62
N ASN A 416 10.33 37.32 6.45
CA ASN A 416 11.44 38.16 5.97
C ASN A 416 12.58 37.30 5.39
N ASP A 417 12.93 36.19 6.05
CA ASP A 417 13.97 35.27 5.58
C ASP A 417 13.64 34.72 4.17
N ILE A 418 12.39 34.26 3.96
CA ILE A 418 11.91 33.80 2.64
C ILE A 418 11.90 34.96 1.63
N LYS A 419 11.48 36.16 2.04
CA LYS A 419 11.44 37.32 1.15
C LYS A 419 12.81 37.72 0.65
N ASP A 420 13.82 37.73 1.52
CA ASP A 420 15.19 38.06 1.15
C ASP A 420 15.77 36.97 0.22
N ILE A 421 15.55 35.68 0.52
CA ILE A 421 15.94 34.56 -0.37
C ILE A 421 15.27 34.67 -1.75
N CYS A 422 13.97 34.97 -1.81
CA CYS A 422 13.26 35.12 -3.09
C CYS A 422 13.80 36.32 -3.90
N VAL A 423 14.11 37.45 -3.24
CA VAL A 423 14.71 38.63 -3.91
C VAL A 423 16.11 38.31 -4.44
N ASP A 424 16.90 37.53 -3.70
CA ASP A 424 18.21 37.01 -4.13
C ASP A 424 18.10 35.93 -5.24
N CYS A 425 16.88 35.49 -5.56
CA CYS A 425 16.54 34.65 -6.72
C CYS A 425 15.69 35.46 -7.73
N ASN A 426 16.07 36.72 -7.97
CA ASN A 426 15.47 37.60 -8.98
C ASN A 426 13.96 37.87 -8.87
N CYS A 427 13.31 37.53 -7.74
CA CYS A 427 11.94 37.95 -7.51
C CYS A 427 11.85 39.48 -7.46
N GLY A 428 11.00 40.05 -8.32
CA GLY A 428 10.70 41.47 -8.28
C GLY A 428 10.14 41.86 -6.91
N LYS A 429 10.69 42.90 -6.27
CA LYS A 429 10.30 43.33 -4.90
C LYS A 429 8.79 43.65 -4.71
N LYS A 430 8.03 43.75 -5.80
CA LYS A 430 6.57 43.96 -5.82
C LYS A 430 5.74 42.67 -6.02
N ASN A 431 6.38 41.55 -6.38
CA ASN A 431 5.71 40.29 -6.72
C ASN A 431 5.38 39.44 -5.48
N PHE A 432 5.87 39.84 -4.30
CA PHE A 432 5.62 39.16 -3.04
C PHE A 432 4.28 39.65 -2.44
N LYS A 433 3.24 38.83 -2.60
CA LYS A 433 1.87 39.12 -2.12
C LYS A 433 1.60 38.31 -0.85
N PHE A 434 1.14 38.97 0.20
CA PHE A 434 0.70 38.34 1.45
C PHE A 434 -0.81 38.38 1.57
N ALA A 435 -1.38 37.40 2.26
CA ALA A 435 -2.72 37.54 2.77
C ALA A 435 -2.78 38.58 3.90
N SER A 436 -3.77 39.47 3.80
CA SER A 436 -4.08 40.50 4.80
C SER A 436 -5.25 40.11 5.72
N SER A 437 -6.02 39.08 5.35
CA SER A 437 -7.12 38.50 6.15
C SER A 437 -7.18 36.98 5.98
N GLU A 438 -8.03 36.30 6.76
CA GLU A 438 -8.24 34.85 6.60
C GLU A 438 -8.92 34.51 5.26
N GLU A 439 -9.89 35.30 4.81
CA GLU A 439 -10.54 35.10 3.50
C GLU A 439 -9.52 35.23 2.36
N GLU A 440 -8.52 36.10 2.51
CA GLU A 440 -7.44 36.22 1.53
C GLU A 440 -6.48 35.02 1.54
N LYS A 441 -6.23 34.38 2.69
CA LYS A 441 -5.46 33.12 2.75
C LYS A 441 -6.19 32.01 2.00
N GLU A 442 -7.50 31.89 2.22
CA GLU A 442 -8.34 30.89 1.55
C GLU A 442 -8.39 31.11 0.03
N GLU A 443 -8.62 32.33 -0.44
CA GLU A 443 -8.60 32.67 -1.88
C GLU A 443 -7.24 32.38 -2.52
N LEU A 444 -6.13 32.82 -1.89
CA LEU A 444 -4.78 32.58 -2.41
C LEU A 444 -4.46 31.08 -2.46
N TRP A 445 -4.81 30.31 -1.43
CA TRP A 445 -4.58 28.86 -1.42
C TRP A 445 -5.53 28.08 -2.34
N THR A 446 -6.69 28.65 -2.68
CA THR A 446 -7.67 28.02 -3.59
C THR A 446 -7.08 27.83 -4.98
N ALA A 447 -6.28 28.76 -5.49
CA ALA A 447 -5.57 28.61 -6.78
C ALA A 447 -4.71 27.32 -6.87
N ARG A 448 -4.07 26.90 -5.77
CA ARG A 448 -3.35 25.61 -5.68
C ARG A 448 -4.29 24.40 -5.63
N LYS A 449 -5.41 24.53 -4.92
CA LYS A 449 -6.40 23.45 -4.75
C LYS A 449 -7.17 23.12 -6.04
N VAL A 450 -7.45 24.12 -6.88
CA VAL A 450 -8.24 23.93 -8.11
C VAL A 450 -7.42 23.40 -9.30
N ALA A 451 -6.09 23.29 -9.17
CA ALA A 451 -5.17 23.07 -10.28
C ALA A 451 -5.52 21.87 -11.21
N LEU A 452 -5.88 20.72 -10.63
CA LEU A 452 -6.30 19.54 -11.39
C LEU A 452 -7.58 19.83 -12.20
N TRP A 453 -8.59 20.41 -11.54
CA TRP A 453 -9.89 20.75 -12.13
C TRP A 453 -9.78 21.81 -13.21
N SER A 454 -9.03 22.88 -12.96
CA SER A 454 -8.73 23.92 -13.95
C SER A 454 -8.06 23.35 -15.21
N THR A 455 -7.18 22.35 -15.05
CA THR A 455 -6.55 21.68 -16.19
C THR A 455 -7.54 20.81 -16.97
N MET A 456 -8.43 20.08 -16.28
CA MET A 456 -9.49 19.31 -16.93
C MET A 456 -10.52 20.20 -17.65
N ASP A 457 -10.88 21.34 -17.08
CA ASP A 457 -11.81 22.31 -17.69
C ASP A 457 -11.24 22.88 -19.00
N VAL A 458 -9.95 23.28 -18.99
CA VAL A 458 -9.24 23.69 -20.20
C VAL A 458 -9.15 22.55 -21.22
N GLY A 459 -8.81 21.32 -20.79
CA GLY A 459 -8.76 20.14 -21.65
C GLY A 459 -10.09 19.87 -22.37
N ARG A 460 -11.21 19.94 -21.65
CA ARG A 460 -12.57 19.83 -22.20
C ARG A 460 -12.91 20.98 -23.15
N SER A 461 -12.42 22.19 -22.91
CA SER A 461 -12.62 23.32 -23.83
C SER A 461 -11.89 23.15 -25.18
N ILE A 462 -10.76 22.43 -25.19
CA ILE A 462 -9.91 22.24 -26.38
C ILE A 462 -10.30 20.98 -27.16
N TYR A 463 -10.53 19.86 -26.48
CA TYR A 463 -10.77 18.54 -27.11
C TYR A 463 -12.20 18.01 -26.94
N GLY A 464 -13.07 18.75 -26.24
CA GLY A 464 -14.46 18.33 -26.02
C GLY A 464 -14.55 17.01 -25.22
N PRO A 465 -15.41 16.05 -25.64
CA PRO A 465 -15.56 14.77 -24.95
C PRO A 465 -14.35 13.82 -25.14
N ASP A 466 -13.48 14.08 -26.12
CA ASP A 466 -12.29 13.25 -26.38
C ASP A 466 -11.09 13.63 -25.50
N ALA A 467 -11.25 14.67 -24.65
CA ALA A 467 -10.23 15.12 -23.71
C ALA A 467 -9.85 14.02 -22.72
N GLN A 468 -8.60 13.57 -22.78
CA GLN A 468 -7.97 12.71 -21.79
C GLN A 468 -7.05 13.55 -20.89
N LEU A 469 -6.81 13.06 -19.67
CA LEU A 469 -5.90 13.64 -18.70
C LEU A 469 -4.96 12.56 -18.20
N TRP A 470 -3.65 12.74 -18.39
CA TRP A 470 -2.63 11.90 -17.76
C TRP A 470 -2.00 12.70 -16.64
N THR A 471 -2.20 12.24 -15.40
CA THR A 471 -1.57 12.79 -14.22
C THR A 471 -0.31 11.99 -13.92
N THR A 472 0.85 12.65 -13.94
CA THR A 472 2.13 12.02 -13.56
C THR A 472 2.52 12.40 -12.14
N ASP A 473 3.52 11.69 -11.60
CA ASP A 473 4.07 11.94 -10.27
C ASP A 473 5.47 11.33 -10.21
N VAL A 474 6.48 12.15 -9.91
CA VAL A 474 7.88 11.77 -9.68
C VAL A 474 8.46 12.66 -8.58
N ALA A 475 9.53 12.23 -7.92
CA ALA A 475 10.28 13.09 -7.01
C ALA A 475 11.78 12.97 -7.25
N VAL A 476 12.51 14.06 -7.00
CA VAL A 476 13.96 14.13 -7.15
C VAL A 476 14.58 14.79 -5.92
N PRO A 477 15.88 14.55 -5.62
CA PRO A 477 16.59 15.33 -4.62
C PRO A 477 16.44 16.82 -4.89
N ILE A 478 16.24 17.64 -3.85
CA ILE A 478 15.89 19.06 -4.00
C ILE A 478 16.97 19.85 -4.79
N SER A 479 18.23 19.43 -4.73
CA SER A 479 19.34 19.95 -5.55
C SER A 479 19.21 19.68 -7.06
N LYS A 480 18.27 18.83 -7.47
CA LYS A 480 17.98 18.41 -8.85
C LYS A 480 16.60 18.84 -9.34
N LEU A 481 15.74 19.38 -8.47
CA LEU A 481 14.37 19.81 -8.82
C LEU A 481 14.35 20.80 -9.98
N VAL A 482 15.25 21.78 -9.98
CA VAL A 482 15.45 22.77 -11.06
C VAL A 482 15.65 22.07 -12.43
N GLU A 483 16.61 21.15 -12.48
CA GLU A 483 17.02 20.43 -13.69
C GLU A 483 15.87 19.55 -14.22
N SER A 484 15.22 18.81 -13.32
CA SER A 484 14.09 17.92 -13.65
C SER A 484 12.89 18.68 -14.21
N LEU A 485 12.51 19.81 -13.58
CA LEU A 485 11.39 20.66 -14.01
C LEU A 485 11.66 21.29 -15.38
N GLU A 486 12.85 21.84 -15.61
CA GLU A 486 13.22 22.42 -16.91
C GLU A 486 13.23 21.37 -18.03
N SER A 487 13.87 20.22 -17.80
CA SER A 487 13.90 19.13 -18.78
C SER A 487 12.49 18.65 -19.11
N THR A 488 11.65 18.47 -18.10
CA THR A 488 10.24 18.07 -18.25
C THR A 488 9.46 19.07 -19.13
N ARG A 489 9.54 20.38 -18.84
CA ARG A 489 8.91 21.43 -19.64
C ARG A 489 9.39 21.40 -21.10
N LYS A 490 10.70 21.30 -21.31
CA LYS A 490 11.32 21.19 -22.65
C LYS A 490 10.83 19.96 -23.41
N MET A 491 10.64 18.81 -22.75
CA MET A 491 10.10 17.59 -23.37
C MET A 491 8.66 17.79 -23.86
N PHE A 492 7.80 18.42 -23.05
CA PHE A 492 6.41 18.72 -23.46
C PHE A 492 6.34 19.74 -24.60
N ASP A 493 7.18 20.78 -24.57
CA ASP A 493 7.23 21.80 -25.63
C ASP A 493 7.70 21.19 -26.96
N GLN A 494 8.75 20.37 -26.94
CA GLN A 494 9.25 19.65 -28.12
C GLN A 494 8.22 18.64 -28.67
N ALA A 495 7.42 18.02 -27.79
CA ALA A 495 6.35 17.11 -28.19
C ALA A 495 5.05 17.83 -28.61
N ASN A 496 4.99 19.17 -28.46
CA ASN A 496 3.77 19.98 -28.61
C ASN A 496 2.61 19.36 -27.80
N LEU A 497 2.83 19.17 -26.51
CA LEU A 497 1.86 18.69 -25.53
C LEU A 497 1.40 19.82 -24.61
N ASN A 498 0.09 19.93 -24.45
CA ASN A 498 -0.53 20.81 -23.47
C ASN A 498 -0.41 20.15 -22.09
N ALA A 499 0.49 20.67 -21.28
CA ALA A 499 0.77 20.15 -19.94
C ALA A 499 1.01 21.31 -18.97
N THR A 500 0.59 21.15 -17.73
CA THR A 500 0.90 22.05 -16.61
C THR A 500 1.76 21.33 -15.59
N ILE A 501 2.48 22.08 -14.75
CA ILE A 501 3.33 21.51 -13.69
C ILE A 501 2.91 22.08 -12.33
N VAL A 502 2.75 21.20 -11.36
CA VAL A 502 2.50 21.51 -9.95
C VAL A 502 3.44 20.70 -9.08
N SER A 503 4.05 21.32 -8.08
CA SER A 503 5.06 20.65 -7.25
C SER A 503 4.86 20.91 -5.77
N HIS A 504 4.95 19.83 -4.99
CA HIS A 504 5.30 19.84 -3.57
C HIS A 504 6.78 20.20 -3.44
N ALA A 505 7.09 21.47 -3.73
CA ALA A 505 8.45 21.93 -3.93
C ALA A 505 9.33 21.83 -2.66
N GLY A 506 8.69 21.80 -1.49
CA GLY A 506 9.36 21.63 -0.20
C GLY A 506 10.06 20.29 0.03
N ASP A 507 9.65 19.22 -0.66
CA ASP A 507 10.24 17.88 -0.55
C ASP A 507 10.72 17.29 -1.90
N GLY A 508 10.59 18.04 -2.99
CA GLY A 508 11.16 17.70 -4.31
C GLY A 508 10.24 16.87 -5.20
N ASN A 509 8.98 16.68 -4.81
CA ASN A 509 7.97 15.98 -5.60
C ASN A 509 7.24 16.92 -6.56
N TYR A 510 6.96 16.45 -7.79
CA TYR A 510 6.14 17.18 -8.74
C TYR A 510 5.28 16.28 -9.63
N HIS A 511 4.17 16.87 -10.07
CA HIS A 511 3.16 16.29 -10.93
C HIS A 511 3.09 17.08 -12.24
N THR A 512 2.77 16.40 -13.33
CA THR A 512 2.42 17.04 -14.59
C THR A 512 1.03 16.60 -15.01
N PHE A 513 0.15 17.55 -15.30
CA PHE A 513 -1.20 17.27 -15.79
C PHE A 513 -1.21 17.48 -17.30
N ILE A 514 -1.17 16.38 -18.07
CA ILE A 514 -1.07 16.39 -19.52
C ILE A 514 -2.47 16.21 -20.11
N ILE A 515 -2.96 17.19 -20.88
CA ILE A 515 -4.24 17.12 -21.59
C ILE A 515 -4.03 16.83 -23.06
N TYR A 516 -4.73 15.82 -23.57
CA TYR A 516 -4.53 15.30 -24.93
C TYR A 516 -5.80 14.65 -25.47
N PRO A 517 -5.99 14.59 -26.80
CA PRO A 517 -7.06 13.79 -27.40
C PRO A 517 -6.67 12.30 -27.34
N LYS A 518 -7.66 11.40 -27.23
CA LYS A 518 -7.42 9.95 -27.15
C LYS A 518 -6.58 9.34 -28.29
N SER A 519 -6.41 10.03 -29.42
CA SER A 519 -5.48 9.63 -30.49
C SER A 519 -4.01 9.68 -30.09
N ASP A 520 -3.64 10.52 -29.13
CA ASP A 520 -2.26 10.85 -28.79
C ASP A 520 -1.72 10.00 -27.61
N THR A 521 -2.47 9.03 -27.08
CA THR A 521 -2.06 8.21 -25.92
C THR A 521 -0.66 7.62 -26.03
N GLU A 522 -0.30 7.00 -27.17
CA GLU A 522 1.05 6.46 -27.39
C GLU A 522 2.15 7.54 -27.37
N LYS A 523 1.84 8.73 -27.89
CA LYS A 523 2.77 9.86 -27.95
C LYS A 523 2.99 10.42 -26.55
N VAL A 524 1.92 10.56 -25.76
CA VAL A 524 2.01 10.96 -24.35
C VAL A 524 2.81 9.94 -23.54
N ASN A 525 2.48 8.64 -23.64
CA ASN A 525 3.20 7.57 -22.94
C ASN A 525 4.72 7.62 -23.22
N LYS A 526 5.14 7.77 -24.50
CA LYS A 526 6.56 7.90 -24.89
C LYS A 526 7.25 9.15 -24.33
N VAL A 527 6.50 10.20 -23.94
CA VAL A 527 7.05 11.38 -23.27
C VAL A 527 7.07 11.20 -21.74
N VAL A 528 6.03 10.60 -21.16
CA VAL A 528 6.00 10.23 -19.73
C VAL A 528 7.16 9.26 -19.40
N GLN A 529 7.39 8.24 -20.23
CA GLN A 529 8.53 7.31 -20.09
C GLN A 529 9.88 8.06 -20.02
N LYS A 530 10.09 9.06 -20.90
CA LYS A 530 11.31 9.88 -20.88
C LYS A 530 11.41 10.77 -19.65
N MET A 531 10.28 11.31 -19.19
CA MET A 531 10.22 12.13 -17.98
C MET A 531 10.60 11.31 -16.74
N VAL A 532 10.03 10.11 -16.61
CA VAL A 532 10.34 9.18 -15.50
C VAL A 532 11.79 8.72 -15.56
N ALA A 533 12.27 8.25 -16.72
CA ALA A 533 13.67 7.86 -16.89
C ALA A 533 14.65 9.00 -16.55
N HIS A 534 14.34 10.24 -16.93
CA HIS A 534 15.17 11.40 -16.58
C HIS A 534 15.12 11.74 -15.08
N ALA A 535 13.98 11.55 -14.40
CA ALA A 535 13.93 11.69 -12.94
C ALA A 535 14.86 10.65 -12.26
N LEU A 536 14.92 9.42 -12.77
CA LEU A 536 15.84 8.38 -12.30
C LEU A 536 17.32 8.71 -12.57
N GLU A 537 17.66 9.30 -13.73
CA GLU A 537 19.00 9.82 -14.03
C GLU A 537 19.48 10.90 -13.03
N LEU A 538 18.55 11.52 -12.29
CA LEU A 538 18.80 12.56 -11.30
C LEU A 538 18.75 12.04 -9.84
N ASP A 539 18.93 10.74 -9.62
CA ASP A 539 18.78 10.04 -8.33
C ASP A 539 17.35 10.19 -7.72
N GLY A 540 16.33 10.31 -8.58
CA GLY A 540 14.91 10.40 -8.20
C GLY A 540 14.18 9.06 -8.09
N THR A 541 12.85 9.14 -8.01
CA THR A 541 11.90 8.01 -7.91
C THR A 541 10.78 8.13 -8.94
N VAL A 542 10.25 6.99 -9.39
CA VAL A 542 9.16 6.86 -10.37
C VAL A 542 7.80 7.29 -9.82
N THR A 543 7.71 7.48 -8.50
CA THR A 543 6.50 7.90 -7.79
C THR A 543 6.89 8.62 -6.50
N GLY A 544 6.41 9.85 -6.32
CA GLY A 544 6.59 10.58 -5.06
C GLY A 544 5.53 10.19 -4.05
N GLU A 545 4.27 10.03 -4.49
CA GLU A 545 3.15 9.81 -3.58
C GLU A 545 1.97 8.98 -4.09
N HIS A 546 1.84 8.75 -5.39
CA HIS A 546 0.68 8.03 -5.94
C HIS A 546 0.74 6.52 -5.73
N GLY A 547 1.94 5.96 -5.49
CA GLY A 547 2.20 4.52 -5.48
C GLY A 547 2.61 3.99 -6.85
N VAL A 548 2.66 2.67 -6.99
CA VAL A 548 3.04 1.94 -8.21
C VAL A 548 1.82 1.34 -8.91
N GLY A 549 0.89 0.79 -8.13
CA GLY A 549 -0.35 0.17 -8.60
C GLY A 549 -0.09 -0.88 -9.69
N ILE A 550 -0.86 -0.80 -10.77
CA ILE A 550 -0.54 -1.50 -12.03
C ILE A 550 0.16 -0.59 -13.04
N GLY A 551 0.11 0.73 -12.86
CA GLY A 551 0.49 1.78 -13.82
C GLY A 551 1.95 2.22 -13.83
N LYS A 552 2.77 1.77 -12.86
CA LYS A 552 4.23 2.04 -12.83
C LYS A 552 5.13 0.83 -12.59
N ARG A 553 4.60 -0.39 -12.71
CA ARG A 553 5.29 -1.66 -12.41
C ARG A 553 6.58 -1.87 -13.22
N ASP A 554 6.59 -1.45 -14.49
CA ASP A 554 7.78 -1.58 -15.33
C ASP A 554 8.85 -0.55 -14.91
N PHE A 555 8.45 0.70 -14.60
CA PHE A 555 9.35 1.73 -14.06
C PHE A 555 9.95 1.35 -12.70
N LEU A 556 9.22 0.65 -11.83
CA LEU A 556 9.75 0.16 -10.55
C LEU A 556 10.97 -0.77 -10.73
N ILE A 557 11.00 -1.55 -11.81
CA ILE A 557 12.13 -2.41 -12.16
C ILE A 557 13.32 -1.55 -12.65
N GLU A 558 13.06 -0.43 -13.34
CA GLU A 558 14.10 0.53 -13.73
C GLU A 558 14.74 1.22 -12.52
N GLU A 559 13.96 1.60 -11.50
CA GLU A 559 14.46 2.24 -10.28
C GLU A 559 15.22 1.28 -9.34
N LEU A 560 14.62 0.13 -9.02
CA LEU A 560 15.11 -0.76 -7.94
C LEU A 560 15.87 -1.98 -8.46
N GLY A 561 15.85 -2.22 -9.77
CA GLY A 561 16.38 -3.43 -10.40
C GLY A 561 15.59 -4.70 -10.09
N GLU A 562 15.78 -5.72 -10.93
CA GLU A 562 15.12 -7.03 -10.77
C GLU A 562 15.33 -7.62 -9.36
N VAL A 563 16.56 -7.54 -8.83
CA VAL A 563 16.90 -8.09 -7.51
C VAL A 563 16.10 -7.41 -6.38
N GLY A 564 15.87 -6.10 -6.46
CA GLY A 564 15.06 -5.37 -5.47
C GLY A 564 13.61 -5.85 -5.49
N VAL A 565 13.02 -5.92 -6.68
CA VAL A 565 11.65 -6.40 -6.89
C VAL A 565 11.51 -7.89 -6.52
N ASP A 566 12.52 -8.72 -6.76
CA ASP A 566 12.52 -10.13 -6.40
C ASP A 566 12.55 -10.36 -4.87
N VAL A 567 13.15 -9.46 -4.09
CA VAL A 567 13.04 -9.48 -2.62
C VAL A 567 11.61 -9.12 -2.20
N MET A 568 11.00 -8.09 -2.81
CA MET A 568 9.61 -7.74 -2.53
C MET A 568 8.66 -8.90 -2.85
N ARG A 569 8.88 -9.59 -3.99
CA ARG A 569 8.12 -10.78 -4.37
C ARG A 569 8.31 -11.93 -3.37
N LYS A 570 9.54 -12.15 -2.87
CA LYS A 570 9.80 -13.13 -1.80
C LYS A 570 9.02 -12.81 -0.52
N ILE A 571 8.93 -11.53 -0.13
CA ILE A 571 8.14 -11.09 1.04
C ILE A 571 6.64 -11.30 0.80
N LYS A 572 6.14 -10.93 -0.38
CA LYS A 572 4.74 -11.15 -0.80
C LYS A 572 4.33 -12.61 -0.68
N PHE A 573 5.08 -13.53 -1.28
CA PHE A 573 4.78 -14.97 -1.19
C PHE A 573 5.02 -15.57 0.20
N ALA A 574 5.74 -14.90 1.10
CA ALA A 574 5.88 -15.32 2.50
C ALA A 574 4.70 -14.93 3.40
N LEU A 575 3.95 -13.87 3.04
CA LEU A 575 2.77 -13.40 3.78
C LEU A 575 1.44 -13.77 3.10
N ASP A 576 1.47 -14.00 1.79
CA ASP A 576 0.33 -14.39 0.96
C ASP A 576 0.80 -15.41 -0.10
N PRO A 577 1.02 -16.68 0.30
CA PRO A 577 1.54 -17.72 -0.59
C PRO A 577 0.55 -18.13 -1.70
N LEU A 578 -0.73 -17.77 -1.55
CA LEU A 578 -1.80 -18.03 -2.53
C LEU A 578 -2.02 -16.84 -3.48
N SER A 579 -1.32 -15.72 -3.28
CA SER A 579 -1.44 -14.49 -4.07
C SER A 579 -2.88 -13.97 -4.18
N LEU A 580 -3.59 -13.90 -3.06
CA LEU A 580 -4.99 -13.47 -2.98
C LEU A 580 -5.14 -11.96 -2.78
N LEU A 581 -4.24 -11.33 -2.01
CA LEU A 581 -4.35 -9.92 -1.63
C LEU A 581 -3.82 -9.01 -2.73
N ASN A 582 -4.71 -8.21 -3.31
CA ASN A 582 -4.49 -7.28 -4.41
C ASN A 582 -3.48 -7.79 -5.48
N PRO A 583 -3.81 -8.89 -6.20
CA PRO A 583 -2.87 -9.52 -7.14
C PRO A 583 -2.45 -8.57 -8.25
N ASP A 584 -1.23 -8.80 -8.75
CA ASP A 584 -0.58 -8.07 -9.85
C ASP A 584 -0.22 -6.60 -9.59
N LYS A 585 -0.39 -6.05 -8.38
CA LYS A 585 -0.01 -4.66 -8.04
C LYS A 585 1.42 -4.59 -7.51
N ILE A 586 2.05 -3.43 -7.67
CA ILE A 586 3.48 -3.14 -7.44
C ILE A 586 4.40 -3.89 -8.40
N PHE A 587 4.20 -5.19 -8.59
CA PHE A 587 4.96 -6.02 -9.53
C PHE A 587 4.13 -7.21 -10.02
N LYS A 588 4.54 -7.79 -11.14
CA LYS A 588 3.98 -9.05 -11.63
C LYS A 588 4.28 -10.19 -10.66
N ILE A 589 3.25 -10.99 -10.37
CA ILE A 589 3.33 -12.21 -9.53
C ILE A 589 3.32 -13.50 -10.37
N ASP A 590 2.95 -13.41 -11.63
CA ASP A 590 2.66 -14.52 -12.54
C ASP A 590 3.44 -14.30 -13.85
N SER A 591 4.29 -15.24 -14.23
CA SER A 591 5.11 -15.12 -15.45
C SER A 591 4.29 -15.09 -16.74
N GLU A 592 3.05 -15.58 -16.72
CA GLU A 592 2.13 -15.56 -17.85
C GLU A 592 1.30 -14.27 -17.94
N GLU A 593 1.50 -13.31 -17.03
CA GLU A 593 0.75 -12.05 -16.99
C GLU A 593 1.20 -11.05 -18.08
N LYS A 594 0.40 -10.97 -19.15
CA LYS A 594 0.70 -10.17 -20.36
C LYS A 594 0.23 -8.71 -20.31
N ARG A 595 -0.33 -8.23 -19.20
CA ARG A 595 -0.71 -6.81 -19.07
C ARG A 595 0.56 -5.95 -19.07
N SER A 596 0.65 -5.03 -20.02
CA SER A 596 1.55 -3.86 -19.98
C SER A 596 0.79 -2.66 -19.43
N HIS A 597 1.49 -1.53 -19.27
CA HIS A 597 0.85 -0.20 -19.37
C HIS A 597 0.23 0.02 -20.77
#